data_AF-A0A7D4FXV6-F1
#
_entry.id   AF-A0A7D4FXV6-F1
#
_cell.length_a   1.000
_cell.length_b   1.000
_cell.length_c   1.000
_cell.angle_alpha   90.00
_cell.angle_beta   90.00
_cell.angle_gamma   90.00
#
_symmetry.space_group_name_H-M   'P 1'
#
loop_
_entity.id
_entity.type
_entity.pdbx_description
1 polymer ?
#
loop_
_entity_poly.entity_id
_entity_poly.type
_entity_poly.pdbx_seq_one_letter_code
_entity_poly.pdbx_strand_id
1 'polypeptide(L)'
;MVKHLHSVLIFVLGFFSVAASAQGPAAVTKPNDGYYRIVNARQRTDGKQYVFVTGKIAAQPNATKADATTLPGTVIHLKTATSRTNADWLDVTTLRSQGVDVINAYLNPAIDQVKKALENKLKTKLGVLKGELAYTAINSEVIGQWDLEMHMKPVTTSDGRTAYYAFATVPSMEPVCSFYKNYTTGALGLLFGPSVKTAVKGVSMGLYNALEANNPDKVWDEVLKLALAKIESSPYAGTDIANVVKRYINADRINQGQTYYLMSGGLKKITVANKAYDPANPTGTSHNEYDGAAPKFDFVNNNTTDQWYGPELPVTGDAAMWILEKVDDTNYFGVKPSTNMKGRDGKYYTTLYVDFPFEIKGDVVAYTIEGVNAKNAEGYYFAKVKKLAQQGDIVPAQTAVVLECNSTNPADNQLLPTGDEKPETSNNRLCGTFFGEAINGLTVKDGTGAERNVTRDNIRAFNINTADSRNPIGFYKLNNTVTTIPGNKAFLVLTNAEAQAKGFVLEFEDGGTTGIETIENSRHSTEDGVYYDLQGRHVENPTRGVYIVNGKKVVIK
;
A
#
# COMPACT_ATOMS: atom_id res chain seq x y z
N MET A 1 -18.14 47.26 -21.88
CA MET A 1 -17.41 47.53 -20.62
C MET A 1 -17.39 46.22 -19.84
N VAL A 2 -16.43 45.30 -19.92
CA VAL A 2 -14.97 45.40 -20.08
C VAL A 2 -14.37 46.40 -19.10
N LYS A 3 -13.48 45.89 -18.22
CA LYS A 3 -12.41 46.58 -17.46
C LYS A 3 -12.92 47.44 -16.30
N HIS A 4 -12.41 47.41 -15.07
CA HIS A 4 -11.20 46.94 -14.37
C HIS A 4 -11.62 46.81 -12.87
N LEU A 5 -10.94 46.17 -11.91
CA LEU A 5 -9.51 46.13 -11.62
C LEU A 5 -9.27 45.10 -10.50
N HIS A 6 -8.20 44.33 -10.64
CA HIS A 6 -7.52 43.61 -9.56
C HIS A 6 -6.87 44.59 -8.56
N SER A 7 -6.44 44.05 -7.41
CA SER A 7 -5.41 44.63 -6.51
C SER A 7 -5.90 45.59 -5.43
N VAL A 8 -6.29 45.04 -4.28
CA VAL A 8 -5.67 45.32 -2.96
C VAL A 8 -5.81 44.04 -2.11
N LEU A 9 -5.06 42.99 -2.41
CA LEU A 9 -3.92 42.55 -1.57
C LEU A 9 -3.09 43.73 -1.03
N ILE A 10 -2.70 43.64 0.25
CA ILE A 10 -1.89 44.59 1.07
C ILE A 10 -2.75 45.51 1.96
N PHE A 11 -2.72 45.23 3.27
CA PHE A 11 -3.20 46.03 4.44
C PHE A 11 -4.21 45.39 5.40
N VAL A 12 -4.15 44.08 5.64
CA VAL A 12 -4.56 43.54 6.95
C VAL A 12 -3.55 42.49 7.40
N LEU A 13 -2.33 42.95 7.67
CA LEU A 13 -1.30 42.19 8.38
C LEU A 13 -0.28 43.17 8.99
N GLY A 14 -0.20 43.15 10.32
CA GLY A 14 0.85 43.78 11.13
C GLY A 14 0.32 44.87 12.06
N PHE A 15 0.44 44.81 13.39
CA PHE A 15 1.19 43.92 14.28
C PHE A 15 0.54 44.01 15.69
N PHE A 16 0.42 42.87 16.38
CA PHE A 16 0.70 42.53 17.81
C PHE A 16 0.82 43.68 18.84
N SER A 17 0.51 43.59 20.14
CA SER A 17 0.05 42.62 21.17
C SER A 17 -0.14 43.47 22.47
N VAL A 18 -0.77 43.08 23.61
CA VAL A 18 -0.32 42.11 24.63
C VAL A 18 -1.44 41.85 25.68
N ALA A 19 -1.68 40.55 25.93
CA ALA A 19 -2.10 39.85 27.16
C ALA A 19 -3.44 40.14 27.88
N ALA A 20 -4.33 39.13 27.81
CA ALA A 20 -4.57 38.27 28.96
C ALA A 20 -4.41 36.81 28.50
N SER A 21 -3.48 36.09 29.12
CA SER A 21 -3.06 34.74 28.75
C SER A 21 -4.10 33.69 29.15
N ALA A 22 -4.77 33.11 28.16
CA ALA A 22 -5.08 31.70 28.15
C ALA A 22 -4.41 31.15 26.88
N GLN A 23 -3.39 30.30 27.04
CA GLN A 23 -2.84 29.55 25.91
C GLN A 23 -3.99 28.76 25.28
N GLY A 24 -4.50 29.22 24.14
CA GLY A 24 -5.28 28.36 23.26
C GLY A 24 -4.42 27.15 22.89
N PRO A 25 -5.03 25.98 22.64
CA PRO A 25 -4.26 24.79 22.27
C PRO A 25 -3.35 25.13 21.09
N ALA A 26 -2.08 24.72 21.20
CA ALA A 26 -1.12 24.86 20.11
C ALA A 26 -1.74 24.28 18.84
N ALA A 27 -1.68 25.02 17.72
CA ALA A 27 -2.17 24.52 16.45
C ALA A 27 -1.58 23.14 16.17
N VAL A 28 -2.41 22.18 15.77
CA VAL A 28 -1.98 20.81 15.46
C VAL A 28 -0.84 20.86 14.46
N THR A 29 0.33 20.38 14.88
CA THR A 29 1.51 20.33 14.02
C THR A 29 1.39 19.11 13.12
N LYS A 30 1.16 19.35 11.83
CA LYS A 30 1.08 18.30 10.82
C LYS A 30 2.46 17.65 10.63
N PRO A 31 2.59 16.29 10.63
CA PRO A 31 3.80 15.64 10.20
C PRO A 31 4.05 15.90 8.72
N ASN A 32 5.31 15.92 8.29
CA ASN A 32 5.65 16.06 6.87
C ASN A 32 5.06 14.87 6.08
N ASP A 33 4.63 15.11 4.85
CA ASP A 33 4.23 13.98 3.99
C ASP A 33 5.46 13.14 3.63
N GLY A 34 5.29 11.83 3.47
CA GLY A 34 6.35 10.93 3.02
C GLY A 34 6.27 9.53 3.60
N TYR A 35 7.41 8.83 3.60
CA TYR A 35 7.52 7.44 4.04
C TYR A 35 7.85 7.32 5.52
N TYR A 36 7.08 6.48 6.20
CA TYR A 36 7.16 6.21 7.63
C TYR A 36 7.11 4.73 7.92
N ARG A 37 7.64 4.36 9.08
CA ARG A 37 7.24 3.18 9.82
C ARG A 37 6.24 3.60 10.88
N ILE A 38 5.17 2.82 11.01
CA ILE A 38 4.17 3.03 12.06
C ILE A 38 4.51 2.09 13.21
N VAL A 39 4.79 2.67 14.38
CA VAL A 39 5.29 1.94 15.56
C VAL A 39 4.28 2.07 16.69
N ASN A 40 3.88 0.96 17.31
CA ASN A 40 3.06 1.05 18.51
C ASN A 40 3.84 1.68 19.66
N ALA A 41 3.24 2.66 20.35
CA ALA A 41 3.94 3.39 21.39
C ALA A 41 4.23 2.51 22.63
N ARG A 42 3.41 1.49 22.91
CA ARG A 42 3.66 0.57 24.02
C ARG A 42 4.78 -0.41 23.67
N GLN A 43 5.80 -0.44 24.51
CA GLN A 43 6.88 -1.42 24.42
C GLN A 43 6.38 -2.82 24.77
N ARG A 44 6.82 -3.80 23.97
CA ARG A 44 6.47 -5.20 24.14
C ARG A 44 7.72 -6.02 24.43
N THR A 45 7.56 -7.04 25.25
CA THR A 45 8.66 -7.94 25.64
C THR A 45 9.21 -8.77 24.48
N ASP A 46 8.39 -9.02 23.45
CA ASP A 46 8.80 -9.71 22.22
C ASP A 46 9.46 -8.76 21.19
N GLY A 47 9.58 -7.47 21.49
CA GLY A 47 10.16 -6.46 20.61
C GLY A 47 9.35 -6.15 19.34
N LYS A 48 8.16 -6.76 19.17
CA LYS A 48 7.31 -6.57 17.99
C LYS A 48 6.42 -5.37 18.20
N GLN A 49 6.59 -4.34 17.39
CA GLN A 49 5.84 -3.07 17.51
C GLN A 49 5.55 -2.41 16.16
N TYR A 50 6.23 -2.85 15.11
CA TYR A 50 6.19 -2.21 13.80
C TYR A 50 5.08 -2.84 12.97
N VAL A 51 4.24 -1.99 12.37
CA VAL A 51 3.23 -2.42 11.42
C VAL A 51 3.91 -3.04 10.21
N PHE A 52 3.51 -4.27 9.88
CA PHE A 52 3.98 -5.02 8.73
C PHE A 52 2.78 -5.46 7.89
N VAL A 53 2.73 -4.97 6.66
CA VAL A 53 1.72 -5.29 5.65
C VAL A 53 2.12 -6.56 4.93
N THR A 54 1.28 -7.58 5.01
CA THR A 54 1.54 -8.93 4.46
C THR A 54 0.57 -9.35 3.37
N GLY A 55 -0.48 -8.57 3.14
CA GLY A 55 -1.44 -8.82 2.08
C GLY A 55 -2.34 -7.61 1.83
N LYS A 56 -3.20 -7.73 0.80
CA LYS A 56 -4.09 -6.66 0.33
C LYS A 56 -5.01 -6.08 1.42
N ILE A 57 -5.40 -6.91 2.38
CA ILE A 57 -6.25 -6.55 3.52
C ILE A 57 -5.68 -7.10 4.83
N ALA A 58 -4.36 -7.29 4.89
CA ALA A 58 -3.68 -7.95 6.01
C ALA A 58 -2.45 -7.15 6.42
N ALA A 59 -2.47 -6.67 7.65
CA ALA A 59 -1.34 -6.05 8.32
C ALA A 59 -1.43 -6.33 9.83
N GLN A 60 -0.29 -6.37 10.52
CA GLN A 60 -0.22 -6.50 11.97
C GLN A 60 0.99 -5.73 12.53
N PRO A 61 0.96 -5.24 13.77
CA PRO A 61 2.11 -4.62 14.44
C PRO A 61 3.13 -5.67 14.94
N ASN A 62 3.49 -6.62 14.08
CA ASN A 62 4.19 -7.86 14.46
C ASN A 62 5.65 -7.93 13.99
N ALA A 63 6.20 -6.87 13.40
CA ALA A 63 7.61 -6.79 13.06
C ALA A 63 8.44 -6.20 14.22
N THR A 64 9.65 -6.71 14.39
CA THR A 64 10.64 -6.12 15.30
C THR A 64 11.32 -4.92 14.65
N LYS A 65 12.04 -4.11 15.45
CA LYS A 65 12.85 -3.01 14.90
C LYS A 65 13.86 -3.50 13.87
N ALA A 66 14.52 -4.63 14.13
CA ALA A 66 15.49 -5.22 13.20
C ALA A 66 14.83 -5.63 11.88
N ASP A 67 13.69 -6.32 11.95
CA ASP A 67 12.94 -6.75 10.77
C ASP A 67 12.49 -5.54 9.93
N ALA A 68 12.00 -4.49 10.58
CA ALA A 68 11.46 -3.31 9.92
C ALA A 68 12.51 -2.52 9.10
N THR A 69 13.80 -2.68 9.39
CA THR A 69 14.85 -2.07 8.54
C THR A 69 14.98 -2.73 7.17
N THR A 70 14.47 -3.94 6.98
CA THR A 70 14.70 -4.74 5.76
C THR A 70 13.42 -5.25 5.09
N LEU A 71 12.28 -5.20 5.77
CA LEU A 71 11.00 -5.65 5.23
C LEU A 71 10.25 -4.51 4.52
N PRO A 72 10.03 -4.60 3.18
CA PRO A 72 9.33 -3.55 2.44
C PRO A 72 7.91 -3.26 2.95
N GLY A 73 7.20 -4.28 3.45
CA GLY A 73 5.86 -4.10 4.02
C GLY A 73 5.80 -3.28 5.31
N THR A 74 6.94 -2.82 5.84
CA THR A 74 6.97 -1.87 6.98
C THR A 74 7.11 -0.42 6.55
N VAL A 75 7.42 -0.17 5.26
CA VAL A 75 7.50 1.17 4.68
C VAL A 75 6.10 1.58 4.22
N ILE A 76 5.59 2.66 4.79
CA ILE A 76 4.22 3.14 4.58
C ILE A 76 4.27 4.61 4.15
N HIS A 77 3.72 4.93 2.98
CA HIS A 77 3.51 6.29 2.57
C HIS A 77 2.29 6.86 3.30
N LEU A 78 2.53 7.94 4.05
CA LEU A 78 1.51 8.68 4.76
C LEU A 78 1.45 10.12 4.23
N LYS A 79 0.25 10.55 3.83
CA LYS A 79 -0.08 11.95 3.59
C LYS A 79 -1.24 12.36 4.48
N THR A 80 -1.17 13.55 5.05
CA THR A 80 -2.22 14.09 5.91
C THR A 80 -2.61 15.50 5.49
N ALA A 81 -3.81 15.93 5.85
CA ALA A 81 -4.29 17.30 5.70
C ALA A 81 -4.82 17.81 7.04
N THR A 82 -4.74 19.11 7.27
CA THR A 82 -5.45 19.72 8.40
C THR A 82 -6.94 19.49 8.21
N SER A 83 -7.62 19.01 9.24
CA SER A 83 -9.02 18.65 9.07
C SER A 83 -9.90 19.87 8.81
N ARG A 84 -10.84 19.72 7.89
CA ARG A 84 -11.77 20.79 7.51
C ARG A 84 -12.85 21.01 8.56
N THR A 85 -13.13 20.00 9.37
CA THR A 85 -14.24 19.97 10.32
C THR A 85 -13.78 20.06 11.78
N ASN A 86 -12.49 19.80 12.05
CA ASN A 86 -11.94 19.82 13.40
C ASN A 86 -10.50 20.36 13.44
N ALA A 87 -10.21 21.31 14.32
CA ALA A 87 -8.85 21.86 14.44
C ALA A 87 -7.87 20.94 15.20
N ASP A 88 -8.37 19.95 15.94
CA ASP A 88 -7.59 19.10 16.86
C ASP A 88 -7.08 17.81 16.22
N TRP A 89 -7.42 17.54 14.96
CA TRP A 89 -6.96 16.34 14.26
C TRP A 89 -6.67 16.60 12.78
N LEU A 90 -6.06 15.60 12.15
CA LEU A 90 -5.64 15.59 10.76
C LEU A 90 -6.43 14.53 9.99
N ASP A 91 -6.84 14.85 8.77
CA ASP A 91 -7.45 13.88 7.86
C ASP A 91 -6.33 13.09 7.15
N VAL A 92 -6.44 11.76 7.14
CA VAL A 92 -5.52 10.88 6.41
C VAL A 92 -5.92 10.83 4.94
N THR A 93 -5.10 11.41 4.07
CA THR A 93 -5.40 11.51 2.63
C THR A 93 -4.69 10.43 1.80
N THR A 94 -3.64 9.82 2.35
CA THR A 94 -2.96 8.67 1.74
C THR A 94 -2.43 7.78 2.85
N LEU A 95 -2.74 6.49 2.78
CA LEU A 95 -2.14 5.45 3.61
C LEU A 95 -1.85 4.25 2.70
N ARG A 96 -0.60 4.15 2.26
CA ARG A 96 -0.21 3.23 1.19
C ARG A 96 1.02 2.40 1.53
N SER A 97 0.97 1.11 1.19
CA SER A 97 2.14 0.22 1.24
C SER A 97 1.89 -1.01 0.36
N GLN A 98 2.95 -1.59 -0.20
CA GLN A 98 2.89 -2.82 -0.99
C GLN A 98 1.87 -2.76 -2.14
N GLY A 99 1.72 -1.59 -2.76
CA GLY A 99 0.80 -1.37 -3.89
C GLY A 99 -0.67 -1.23 -3.47
N VAL A 100 -0.93 -1.14 -2.17
CA VAL A 100 -2.28 -1.00 -1.60
C VAL A 100 -2.42 0.40 -1.04
N ASP A 101 -3.37 1.18 -1.55
CA ASP A 101 -3.77 2.48 -0.98
C ASP A 101 -5.14 2.33 -0.31
N VAL A 102 -5.16 2.30 1.02
CA VAL A 102 -6.39 2.03 1.78
C VAL A 102 -7.42 3.15 1.61
N ILE A 103 -6.97 4.39 1.47
CA ILE A 103 -7.85 5.56 1.38
C ILE A 103 -8.39 5.69 -0.04
N ASN A 104 -7.51 5.78 -1.03
CA ASN A 104 -7.89 6.15 -2.39
C ASN A 104 -8.31 4.96 -3.25
N ALA A 105 -7.82 3.75 -2.97
CA ALA A 105 -8.18 2.55 -3.74
C ALA A 105 -9.33 1.75 -3.11
N TYR A 106 -9.60 1.90 -1.81
CA TYR A 106 -10.65 1.14 -1.11
C TYR A 106 -11.72 2.01 -0.47
N LEU A 107 -11.38 2.85 0.52
CA LEU A 107 -12.37 3.58 1.31
C LEU A 107 -13.21 4.55 0.47
N ASN A 108 -12.57 5.48 -0.22
CA ASN A 108 -13.25 6.50 -1.03
C ASN A 108 -14.08 5.86 -2.16
N PRO A 109 -13.54 4.90 -2.96
CA PRO A 109 -14.34 4.21 -3.96
C PRO A 109 -15.53 3.44 -3.39
N ALA A 110 -15.40 2.81 -2.21
CA ALA A 110 -16.50 2.09 -1.58
C ALA A 110 -17.63 3.04 -1.15
N ILE A 111 -17.28 4.17 -0.54
CA ILE A 111 -18.25 5.23 -0.18
C ILE A 111 -18.97 5.74 -1.42
N ASP A 112 -18.24 6.01 -2.50
CA ASP A 112 -18.80 6.48 -3.77
C ASP A 112 -19.74 5.45 -4.40
N GLN A 113 -19.39 4.17 -4.35
CA GLN A 113 -20.26 3.10 -4.84
C GLN A 113 -21.57 3.04 -4.05
N VAL A 114 -21.52 3.18 -2.72
CA VAL A 114 -22.73 3.22 -1.88
C VAL A 114 -23.59 4.44 -2.21
N LYS A 115 -22.97 5.63 -2.31
CA LYS A 115 -23.66 6.88 -2.69
C LYS A 115 -24.37 6.75 -4.04
N LYS A 116 -23.66 6.26 -5.07
CA LYS A 116 -24.22 6.02 -6.42
C LYS A 116 -25.32 4.97 -6.41
N ALA A 117 -25.16 3.88 -5.67
CA ALA A 117 -26.17 2.83 -5.57
C ALA A 117 -27.46 3.36 -4.91
N LEU A 118 -27.33 4.19 -3.87
CA LEU A 118 -28.47 4.85 -3.24
C LEU A 118 -29.17 5.81 -4.20
N GLU A 119 -28.43 6.70 -4.84
CA GLU A 119 -28.96 7.65 -5.82
C GLU A 119 -29.72 6.93 -6.95
N ASN A 120 -29.12 5.89 -7.53
CA ASN A 120 -29.75 5.10 -8.60
C ASN A 120 -31.03 4.41 -8.14
N LYS A 121 -31.08 3.89 -6.91
CA LYS A 121 -32.29 3.30 -6.35
C LYS A 121 -33.39 4.35 -6.17
N LEU A 122 -33.06 5.54 -5.69
CA LEU A 122 -34.01 6.64 -5.55
C LEU A 122 -34.57 7.07 -6.92
N LYS A 123 -33.70 7.26 -7.92
CA LYS A 123 -34.10 7.53 -9.32
C LYS A 123 -35.03 6.46 -9.87
N THR A 124 -34.72 5.19 -9.63
CA THR A 124 -35.53 4.05 -10.09
C THR A 124 -36.92 4.03 -9.44
N LYS A 125 -37.02 4.38 -8.14
CA LYS A 125 -38.28 4.30 -7.39
C LYS A 125 -39.16 5.55 -7.52
N LEU A 126 -38.55 6.72 -7.68
CA LEU A 126 -39.25 8.01 -7.65
C LEU A 126 -39.31 8.69 -9.03
N GLY A 127 -38.61 8.14 -10.03
CA GLY A 127 -38.31 8.82 -11.29
C GLY A 127 -37.09 9.73 -11.17
N VAL A 128 -36.47 10.07 -12.29
CA VAL A 128 -35.17 10.78 -12.33
C VAL A 128 -35.21 12.08 -11.53
N LEU A 129 -36.13 13.00 -11.87
CA LEU A 129 -36.18 14.33 -11.26
C LEU A 129 -36.47 14.29 -9.75
N LYS A 130 -37.45 13.48 -9.31
CA LYS A 130 -37.77 13.34 -7.89
C LYS A 130 -36.68 12.58 -7.12
N GLY A 131 -36.04 11.61 -7.77
CA GLY A 131 -34.93 10.86 -7.21
C GLY A 131 -33.71 11.72 -6.92
N GLU A 132 -33.37 12.65 -7.82
CA GLU A 132 -32.26 13.61 -7.63
C GLU A 132 -32.51 14.57 -6.47
N LEU A 133 -33.74 15.11 -6.37
CA LEU A 133 -34.13 15.96 -5.26
C LEU A 133 -34.08 15.20 -3.92
N ALA A 134 -34.59 13.97 -3.89
CA ALA A 134 -34.55 13.12 -2.69
C ALA A 134 -33.10 12.78 -2.29
N TYR A 135 -32.24 12.44 -3.26
CA TYR A 135 -30.83 12.18 -2.98
C TYR A 135 -30.12 13.43 -2.45
N THR A 136 -30.39 14.61 -3.01
CA THR A 136 -29.82 15.87 -2.54
C THR A 136 -30.17 16.14 -1.08
N ALA A 137 -31.45 15.95 -0.70
CA ALA A 137 -31.88 16.10 0.68
C ALA A 137 -31.18 15.10 1.61
N ILE A 138 -31.16 13.81 1.27
CA ILE A 138 -30.47 12.78 2.07
C ILE A 138 -28.97 13.05 2.16
N ASN A 139 -28.35 13.48 1.06
CA ASN A 139 -26.92 13.75 1.03
C ASN A 139 -26.56 14.94 1.93
N SER A 140 -27.41 15.96 2.03
CA SER A 140 -27.17 17.11 2.90
C SER A 140 -27.53 16.85 4.38
N GLU A 141 -28.67 16.23 4.63
CA GLU A 141 -29.25 16.08 5.97
C GLU A 141 -28.76 14.83 6.71
N VAL A 142 -28.26 13.83 5.99
CA VAL A 142 -27.79 12.56 6.57
C VAL A 142 -26.32 12.32 6.23
N ILE A 143 -26.00 12.08 4.96
CA ILE A 143 -24.65 11.62 4.56
C ILE A 143 -23.60 12.71 4.83
N GLY A 144 -23.93 13.97 4.59
CA GLY A 144 -23.05 15.12 4.84
C GLY A 144 -22.83 15.41 6.33
N GLN A 145 -23.64 14.83 7.22
CA GLN A 145 -23.42 14.89 8.67
C GLN A 145 -22.54 13.74 9.16
N TRP A 146 -22.30 12.73 8.33
CA TRP A 146 -21.45 11.61 8.69
C TRP A 146 -19.98 11.93 8.41
N ASP A 147 -19.17 11.76 9.45
CA ASP A 147 -17.72 11.68 9.32
C ASP A 147 -17.35 10.28 8.80
N LEU A 148 -16.94 10.21 7.54
CA LEU A 148 -16.57 8.97 6.85
C LEU A 148 -15.07 8.87 6.58
N GLU A 149 -14.30 9.82 7.12
CA GLU A 149 -12.86 9.93 6.91
C GLU A 149 -12.08 9.18 8.00
N MET A 150 -10.80 8.92 7.73
CA MET A 150 -9.87 8.39 8.72
C MET A 150 -9.01 9.53 9.23
N HIS A 151 -8.80 9.56 10.55
CA HIS A 151 -8.19 10.68 11.23
C HIS A 151 -6.97 10.30 12.05
N MET A 152 -6.12 11.30 12.28
CA MET A 152 -5.00 11.23 13.22
C MET A 152 -5.04 12.41 14.18
N LYS A 153 -5.00 12.13 15.48
CA LYS A 153 -4.94 13.16 16.54
C LYS A 153 -3.59 13.10 17.24
N PRO A 154 -2.79 14.19 17.24
CA PRO A 154 -1.54 14.23 18.00
C PRO A 154 -1.80 14.06 19.49
N VAL A 155 -0.96 13.26 20.14
CA VAL A 155 -0.97 13.01 21.57
C VAL A 155 0.44 12.81 22.09
N THR A 156 0.57 12.78 23.41
CA THR A 156 1.83 12.48 24.10
C THR A 156 1.66 11.18 24.86
N THR A 157 2.61 10.27 24.69
CA THR A 157 2.66 9.01 25.44
C THR A 157 2.93 9.26 26.92
N SER A 158 2.71 8.25 27.75
CA SER A 158 3.00 8.32 29.19
C SER A 158 4.46 8.69 29.51
N ASP A 159 5.40 8.37 28.61
CA ASP A 159 6.83 8.68 28.70
C ASP A 159 7.28 9.91 27.89
N GLY A 160 6.35 10.72 27.39
CA GLY A 160 6.68 12.03 26.78
C GLY A 160 7.03 12.02 25.29
N ARG A 161 6.87 10.90 24.58
CA ARG A 161 7.09 10.83 23.13
C ARG A 161 5.89 11.40 22.36
N THR A 162 6.18 12.00 21.21
CA THR A 162 5.12 12.40 20.26
C THR A 162 4.52 11.17 19.61
N ALA A 163 3.20 11.04 19.69
CA ALA A 163 2.45 9.95 19.09
C ALA A 163 1.11 10.45 18.54
N TYR A 164 0.34 9.54 17.97
CA TYR A 164 -0.94 9.83 17.35
C TYR A 164 -1.95 8.75 17.72
N TYR A 165 -3.16 9.18 18.03
CA TYR A 165 -4.32 8.33 17.89
C TYR A 165 -4.68 8.24 16.41
N ALA A 166 -4.86 7.02 15.89
CA ALA A 166 -5.44 6.79 14.57
C ALA A 166 -6.86 6.27 14.76
N PHE A 167 -7.86 6.92 14.17
CA PHE A 167 -9.26 6.62 14.46
C PHE A 167 -10.21 6.89 13.29
N ALA A 168 -11.41 6.34 13.41
CA ALA A 168 -12.55 6.62 12.55
C ALA A 168 -13.83 6.64 13.39
N THR A 169 -14.85 7.35 12.92
CA THR A 169 -16.13 7.47 13.62
C THR A 169 -17.19 6.63 12.93
N VAL A 170 -17.91 5.81 13.70
CA VAL A 170 -19.09 5.13 13.18
C VAL A 170 -20.19 6.17 13.02
N PRO A 171 -20.82 6.28 11.84
CA PRO A 171 -21.89 7.25 11.60
C PRO A 171 -22.97 7.23 12.69
N SER A 172 -23.36 8.40 13.18
CA SER A 172 -24.52 8.50 14.07
C SER A 172 -25.81 8.24 13.30
N MET A 173 -26.77 7.57 13.95
CA MET A 173 -28.12 7.39 13.42
C MET A 173 -29.05 8.57 13.73
N GLU A 174 -28.62 9.55 14.52
CA GLU A 174 -29.42 10.75 14.82
C GLU A 174 -29.86 11.53 13.56
N PRO A 175 -29.00 11.74 12.55
CA PRO A 175 -29.42 12.37 11.30
C PRO A 175 -30.50 11.57 10.56
N VAL A 176 -30.46 10.23 10.62
CA VAL A 176 -31.48 9.36 10.02
C VAL A 176 -32.82 9.50 10.74
N CYS A 177 -32.80 9.47 12.08
CA CYS A 177 -33.97 9.70 12.92
C CYS A 177 -34.59 11.08 12.66
N SER A 178 -33.75 12.11 12.62
CA SER A 178 -34.15 13.50 12.35
C SER A 178 -34.76 13.66 10.96
N PHE A 179 -34.12 13.11 9.94
CA PHE A 179 -34.66 13.08 8.58
C PHE A 179 -36.03 12.40 8.53
N TYR A 180 -36.15 11.20 9.14
CA TYR A 180 -37.42 10.48 9.18
C TYR A 180 -38.52 11.30 9.86
N LYS A 181 -38.24 11.91 11.01
CA LYS A 181 -39.19 12.77 11.72
C LYS A 181 -39.61 13.97 10.89
N ASN A 182 -38.68 14.64 10.23
CA ASN A 182 -38.94 15.80 9.38
C ASN A 182 -39.99 15.48 8.29
N TYR A 183 -39.91 14.30 7.68
CA TYR A 183 -40.84 13.88 6.62
C TYR A 183 -42.06 13.07 7.09
N THR A 184 -42.20 12.82 8.38
CA THR A 184 -43.34 12.06 8.94
C THR A 184 -44.16 12.85 9.96
N THR A 185 -43.68 14.02 10.38
CA THR A 185 -44.36 14.91 11.32
C THR A 185 -44.48 16.33 10.75
N GLY A 186 -45.38 17.14 11.32
CA GLY A 186 -45.61 18.52 10.85
C GLY A 186 -46.18 18.63 9.44
N ALA A 187 -45.95 19.77 8.79
CA ALA A 187 -46.54 20.09 7.48
C ALA A 187 -46.05 19.15 6.36
N LEU A 188 -44.75 18.80 6.35
CA LEU A 188 -44.20 17.82 5.42
C LEU A 188 -44.71 16.41 5.70
N GLY A 189 -44.90 16.06 6.98
CA GLY A 189 -45.51 14.80 7.39
C GLY A 189 -46.94 14.60 6.88
N LEU A 190 -47.75 15.66 6.77
CA LEU A 190 -49.08 15.58 6.17
C LEU A 190 -49.05 15.22 4.68
N LEU A 191 -48.02 15.69 3.96
CA LEU A 191 -47.87 15.47 2.52
C LEU A 191 -47.19 14.14 2.18
N PHE A 192 -46.15 13.77 2.93
CA PHE A 192 -45.26 12.65 2.58
C PHE A 192 -45.27 11.52 3.61
N GLY A 193 -45.73 11.77 4.84
CA GLY A 193 -45.66 10.85 5.96
C GLY A 193 -46.24 9.46 5.67
N PRO A 194 -47.48 9.34 5.15
CA PRO A 194 -48.05 8.03 4.83
C PRO A 194 -47.19 7.19 3.88
N SER A 195 -46.61 7.82 2.85
CA SER A 195 -45.74 7.15 1.88
C SER A 195 -44.39 6.75 2.49
N VAL A 196 -43.78 7.65 3.29
CA VAL A 196 -42.50 7.37 3.98
C VAL A 196 -42.66 6.24 4.99
N LYS A 197 -43.70 6.28 5.84
CA LYS A 197 -44.00 5.22 6.81
C LYS A 197 -44.21 3.86 6.12
N THR A 198 -44.96 3.85 5.02
CA THR A 198 -45.20 2.63 4.23
C THR A 198 -43.89 2.08 3.64
N ALA A 199 -43.04 2.95 3.08
CA ALA A 199 -41.76 2.56 2.51
C ALA A 199 -40.84 1.93 3.56
N VAL A 200 -40.72 2.53 4.75
CA VAL A 200 -39.89 1.99 5.84
C VAL A 200 -40.43 0.66 6.36
N LYS A 201 -41.75 0.52 6.54
CA LYS A 201 -42.38 -0.77 6.90
C LYS A 201 -42.09 -1.86 5.86
N GLY A 202 -42.03 -1.50 4.59
CA GLY A 202 -41.65 -2.41 3.50
C GLY A 202 -40.20 -2.87 3.54
N VAL A 203 -39.31 -2.15 4.24
CA VAL A 203 -37.93 -2.58 4.48
C VAL A 203 -37.85 -3.50 5.70
N SER A 204 -38.36 -3.04 6.84
CA SER A 204 -38.44 -3.83 8.08
C SER A 204 -39.43 -3.19 9.05
N MET A 205 -40.27 -4.01 9.68
CA MET A 205 -41.13 -3.56 10.77
C MET A 205 -40.31 -3.13 12.00
N GLY A 206 -39.16 -3.79 12.26
CA GLY A 206 -38.25 -3.42 13.34
C GLY A 206 -37.66 -2.03 13.13
N LEU A 207 -37.16 -1.75 11.91
CA LEU A 207 -36.63 -0.44 11.55
C LEU A 207 -37.69 0.66 11.65
N TYR A 208 -38.91 0.39 11.17
CA TYR A 208 -40.03 1.32 11.32
C TYR A 208 -40.30 1.65 12.81
N ASN A 209 -40.40 0.64 13.67
CA ASN A 209 -40.65 0.84 15.09
C ASN A 209 -39.52 1.61 15.77
N ALA A 210 -38.26 1.36 15.40
CA ALA A 210 -37.11 2.08 15.93
C ALA A 210 -37.12 3.57 15.54
N LEU A 211 -37.47 3.88 14.29
CA LEU A 211 -37.60 5.25 13.79
C LEU A 211 -38.78 5.99 14.41
N GLU A 212 -39.94 5.34 14.58
CA GLU A 212 -41.08 5.94 15.30
C GLU A 212 -40.75 6.20 16.78
N ALA A 213 -39.97 5.32 17.41
CA ALA A 213 -39.47 5.53 18.77
C ALA A 213 -38.38 6.61 18.87
N ASN A 214 -37.86 7.09 17.73
CA ASN A 214 -36.76 8.05 17.65
C ASN A 214 -35.55 7.65 18.49
N ASN A 215 -35.16 6.37 18.39
CA ASN A 215 -34.06 5.82 19.16
C ASN A 215 -32.92 5.41 18.19
N PRO A 216 -31.85 6.22 18.10
CA PRO A 216 -30.71 5.96 17.21
C PRO A 216 -30.05 4.59 17.40
N ASP A 217 -29.92 4.13 18.64
CA ASP A 217 -29.29 2.84 18.94
C ASP A 217 -30.16 1.69 18.42
N LYS A 218 -31.48 1.75 18.60
CA LYS A 218 -32.40 0.76 18.02
C LYS A 218 -32.42 0.81 16.50
N VAL A 219 -32.29 1.99 15.90
CA VAL A 219 -32.18 2.13 14.44
C VAL A 219 -30.90 1.46 13.96
N TRP A 220 -29.79 1.68 14.66
CA TRP A 220 -28.51 1.06 14.36
C TRP A 220 -28.58 -0.47 14.45
N ASP A 221 -29.16 -1.03 15.52
CA ASP A 221 -29.34 -2.47 15.69
C ASP A 221 -30.09 -3.10 14.51
N GLU A 222 -31.19 -2.46 14.09
CA GLU A 222 -31.98 -2.94 12.96
C GLU A 222 -31.23 -2.79 11.62
N VAL A 223 -30.46 -1.72 11.44
CA VAL A 223 -29.60 -1.54 10.26
C VAL A 223 -28.51 -2.61 10.22
N LEU A 224 -27.85 -2.93 11.34
CA LEU A 224 -26.84 -3.98 11.42
C LEU A 224 -27.42 -5.35 11.09
N LYS A 225 -28.62 -5.69 11.59
CA LYS A 225 -29.32 -6.94 11.24
C LYS A 225 -29.59 -7.04 9.73
N LEU A 226 -30.09 -5.97 9.13
CA LEU A 226 -30.36 -5.92 7.68
C LEU A 226 -29.06 -6.01 6.86
N ALA A 227 -28.00 -5.32 7.28
CA ALA A 227 -26.71 -5.36 6.63
C ALA A 227 -26.09 -6.76 6.70
N LEU A 228 -26.13 -7.41 7.86
CA LEU A 228 -25.62 -8.76 8.06
C LEU A 228 -26.37 -9.76 7.17
N ALA A 229 -27.71 -9.73 7.16
CA ALA A 229 -28.52 -10.58 6.29
C ALA A 229 -28.19 -10.36 4.80
N LYS A 230 -27.86 -9.12 4.41
CA LYS A 230 -27.46 -8.81 3.03
C LYS A 230 -26.07 -9.34 2.69
N ILE A 231 -25.12 -9.28 3.61
CA ILE A 231 -23.78 -9.85 3.45
C ILE A 231 -23.89 -11.38 3.31
N GLU A 232 -24.66 -12.03 4.18
CA GLU A 232 -24.84 -13.49 4.20
C GLU A 232 -25.55 -14.03 2.95
N SER A 233 -26.40 -13.23 2.31
CA SER A 233 -27.06 -13.57 1.05
C SER A 233 -26.28 -13.15 -0.20
N SER A 234 -25.09 -12.55 -0.04
CA SER A 234 -24.28 -12.06 -1.16
C SER A 234 -23.24 -13.11 -1.61
N PRO A 235 -22.67 -12.97 -2.83
CA PRO A 235 -21.52 -13.78 -3.25
C PRO A 235 -20.28 -13.61 -2.37
N TYR A 236 -20.24 -12.59 -1.50
CA TYR A 236 -19.15 -12.35 -0.57
C TYR A 236 -19.32 -13.09 0.77
N ALA A 237 -20.42 -13.84 0.93
CA ALA A 237 -20.63 -14.67 2.11
C ALA A 237 -19.44 -15.64 2.30
N GLY A 238 -18.89 -15.67 3.51
CA GLY A 238 -17.75 -16.51 3.86
C GLY A 238 -16.38 -15.97 3.45
N THR A 239 -16.29 -14.81 2.80
CA THR A 239 -15.00 -14.12 2.59
C THR A 239 -14.40 -13.67 3.92
N ASP A 240 -13.08 -13.54 3.98
CA ASP A 240 -12.38 -13.10 5.20
C ASP A 240 -12.91 -11.76 5.72
N ILE A 241 -13.16 -10.80 4.81
CA ILE A 241 -13.71 -9.49 5.17
C ILE A 241 -15.14 -9.59 5.72
N ALA A 242 -16.00 -10.42 5.12
CA ALA A 242 -17.36 -10.64 5.61
C ALA A 242 -17.36 -11.30 7.00
N ASN A 243 -16.47 -12.27 7.22
CA ASN A 243 -16.31 -12.94 8.51
C ASN A 243 -15.78 -11.98 9.58
N VAL A 244 -14.86 -11.07 9.23
CA VAL A 244 -14.38 -10.01 10.14
C VAL A 244 -15.53 -9.08 10.54
N VAL A 245 -16.30 -8.57 9.57
CA VAL A 245 -17.46 -7.69 9.85
C VAL A 245 -18.48 -8.40 10.73
N LYS A 246 -18.85 -9.64 10.39
CA LYS A 246 -19.79 -10.46 11.17
C LYS A 246 -19.32 -10.65 12.62
N ARG A 247 -18.03 -10.91 12.83
CA ARG A 247 -17.47 -11.07 14.18
C ARG A 247 -17.64 -9.82 15.04
N TYR A 248 -17.44 -8.63 14.46
CA TYR A 248 -17.60 -7.37 15.20
C TYR A 248 -19.06 -7.02 15.47
N ILE A 249 -19.95 -7.27 14.52
CA ILE A 249 -21.41 -7.11 14.71
C ILE A 249 -21.90 -8.04 15.82
N ASN A 250 -21.59 -9.33 15.75
CA ASN A 250 -22.05 -10.33 16.73
C ASN A 250 -21.50 -10.14 18.14
N ALA A 251 -20.41 -9.37 18.28
CA ALA A 251 -19.79 -9.08 19.56
C ALA A 251 -20.27 -7.74 20.15
N ASP A 252 -21.27 -7.08 19.52
CA ASP A 252 -21.79 -5.76 19.88
C ASP A 252 -20.67 -4.72 20.06
N ARG A 253 -19.65 -4.79 19.18
CA ARG A 253 -18.47 -3.94 19.27
C ARG A 253 -18.55 -2.68 18.42
N ILE A 254 -19.58 -2.50 17.60
CA ILE A 254 -19.75 -1.35 16.71
C ILE A 254 -21.02 -0.59 17.11
N ASN A 255 -20.85 0.61 17.65
CA ASN A 255 -21.93 1.44 18.16
C ASN A 255 -22.00 2.75 17.36
N GLN A 256 -23.21 3.19 17.01
CA GLN A 256 -23.42 4.42 16.25
C GLN A 256 -22.90 5.65 17.01
N GLY A 257 -22.32 6.60 16.28
CA GLY A 257 -21.81 7.86 16.84
C GLY A 257 -20.56 7.73 17.71
N GLN A 258 -20.02 6.52 17.89
CA GLN A 258 -18.79 6.29 18.65
C GLN A 258 -17.56 6.35 17.74
N THR A 259 -16.46 6.86 18.29
CA THR A 259 -15.16 6.93 17.64
C THR A 259 -14.30 5.76 18.10
N TYR A 260 -13.69 5.07 17.14
CA TYR A 260 -12.87 3.88 17.37
C TYR A 260 -11.41 4.16 17.06
N TYR A 261 -10.56 3.88 18.04
CA TYR A 261 -9.12 4.10 18.03
C TYR A 261 -8.42 2.78 17.76
N LEU A 262 -7.52 2.77 16.79
CA LEU A 262 -6.69 1.61 16.49
C LEU A 262 -5.70 1.37 17.63
N MET A 263 -5.59 0.12 18.08
CA MET A 263 -4.65 -0.28 19.13
C MET A 263 -3.84 -1.52 18.74
N SER A 264 -2.73 -1.75 19.45
CA SER A 264 -2.00 -3.02 19.42
C SER A 264 -2.30 -3.86 20.66
N GLY A 265 -2.68 -5.12 20.46
CA GLY A 265 -3.09 -6.04 21.52
C GLY A 265 -4.55 -6.41 21.37
N GLY A 266 -5.23 -6.61 22.50
CA GLY A 266 -6.68 -6.75 22.56
C GLY A 266 -7.23 -6.13 23.83
N LEU A 267 -8.55 -6.17 23.95
CA LEU A 267 -9.26 -5.75 25.16
C LEU A 267 -10.06 -6.93 25.70
N LYS A 268 -9.97 -7.15 27.02
CA LYS A 268 -10.77 -8.15 27.75
C LYS A 268 -11.84 -7.44 28.56
N LYS A 269 -13.08 -7.90 28.42
CA LYS A 269 -14.18 -7.51 29.31
C LYS A 269 -14.23 -8.50 30.48
N ILE A 270 -13.88 -8.04 31.67
CA ILE A 270 -13.87 -8.83 32.89
C ILE A 270 -15.19 -8.61 33.63
N THR A 271 -15.95 -9.68 33.85
CA THR A 271 -17.18 -9.61 34.66
C THR A 271 -16.85 -10.07 36.08
N VAL A 272 -17.04 -9.20 37.07
CA VAL A 272 -16.75 -9.50 38.48
C VAL A 272 -18.03 -9.47 39.29
N ALA A 273 -18.40 -10.62 39.86
CA ALA A 273 -19.55 -10.78 40.76
C ALA A 273 -20.87 -10.17 40.24
N ASN A 274 -21.03 -10.05 38.92
CA ASN A 274 -22.15 -9.37 38.26
C ASN A 274 -22.39 -7.93 38.77
N LYS A 275 -21.31 -7.23 39.14
CA LYS A 275 -21.33 -5.83 39.57
C LYS A 275 -20.93 -4.93 38.41
N ALA A 276 -21.72 -3.89 38.19
CA ALA A 276 -21.41 -2.80 37.26
C ALA A 276 -20.10 -2.10 37.67
N TYR A 277 -19.41 -1.53 36.68
CA TYR A 277 -18.14 -0.83 36.86
C TYR A 277 -18.27 0.30 37.88
N ASP A 278 -17.35 0.31 38.84
CA ASP A 278 -17.18 1.39 39.81
C ASP A 278 -15.77 1.98 39.67
N PRO A 279 -15.63 3.24 39.22
CA PRO A 279 -14.34 3.91 39.12
C PRO A 279 -13.55 3.95 40.45
N ALA A 280 -14.25 3.92 41.60
CA ALA A 280 -13.62 3.89 42.92
C ALA A 280 -13.17 2.47 43.34
N ASN A 281 -13.66 1.43 42.66
CA ASN A 281 -13.31 0.04 42.89
C ASN A 281 -13.19 -0.74 41.56
N PRO A 282 -12.25 -0.37 40.68
CA PRO A 282 -12.22 -0.86 39.31
C PRO A 282 -11.94 -2.37 39.23
N THR A 283 -11.12 -2.92 40.13
CA THR A 283 -10.77 -4.35 40.12
C THR A 283 -11.78 -5.23 40.87
N GLY A 284 -12.56 -4.65 41.79
CA GLY A 284 -13.62 -5.35 42.53
C GLY A 284 -14.98 -5.35 41.83
N THR A 285 -15.07 -4.72 40.66
CA THR A 285 -16.26 -4.63 39.80
C THR A 285 -15.94 -5.03 38.37
N SER A 286 -16.95 -5.18 37.52
CA SER A 286 -16.72 -5.50 36.10
C SER A 286 -15.96 -4.35 35.43
N HIS A 287 -14.97 -4.65 34.60
CA HIS A 287 -14.09 -3.66 34.01
C HIS A 287 -13.48 -4.14 32.69
N ASN A 288 -12.96 -3.20 31.91
CA ASN A 288 -12.07 -3.49 30.79
C ASN A 288 -10.63 -3.69 31.28
N GLU A 289 -9.92 -4.61 30.64
CA GLU A 289 -8.49 -4.87 30.87
C GLU A 289 -7.75 -4.98 29.53
N TYR A 290 -6.57 -4.35 29.45
CA TYR A 290 -5.70 -4.47 28.28
C TYR A 290 -5.06 -5.85 28.19
N ASP A 291 -5.16 -6.50 27.02
CA ASP A 291 -4.49 -7.75 26.70
C ASP A 291 -3.32 -7.56 25.71
N GLY A 292 -2.10 -7.53 26.26
CA GLY A 292 -0.87 -7.43 25.50
C GLY A 292 -0.32 -8.78 25.00
N ALA A 293 -1.05 -9.89 25.07
CA ALA A 293 -0.47 -11.20 24.74
C ALA A 293 -0.01 -11.34 23.28
N ALA A 294 -0.70 -10.69 22.33
CA ALA A 294 -0.41 -10.82 20.90
C ALA A 294 -0.15 -9.45 20.22
N PRO A 295 0.81 -9.37 19.29
CA PRO A 295 1.08 -8.17 18.50
C PRO A 295 0.09 -8.09 17.32
N LYS A 296 -1.18 -7.80 17.63
CA LYS A 296 -2.27 -7.73 16.66
C LYS A 296 -2.97 -6.38 16.71
N PHE A 297 -3.67 -6.02 15.65
CA PHE A 297 -4.60 -4.90 15.67
C PHE A 297 -5.91 -5.27 16.37
N ASP A 298 -6.43 -4.31 17.10
CA ASP A 298 -7.80 -4.27 17.63
C ASP A 298 -8.23 -2.79 17.70
N PHE A 299 -9.45 -2.54 18.17
CA PHE A 299 -9.97 -1.19 18.35
C PHE A 299 -10.53 -0.98 19.76
N VAL A 300 -10.46 0.25 20.25
CA VAL A 300 -11.16 0.69 21.47
C VAL A 300 -11.98 1.93 21.19
N ASN A 301 -13.14 2.03 21.82
CA ASN A 301 -14.01 3.19 21.63
C ASN A 301 -13.75 4.31 22.64
N ASN A 302 -14.28 5.49 22.34
CA ASN A 302 -14.35 6.64 23.26
C ASN A 302 -15.56 6.61 24.20
N ASN A 303 -16.29 5.50 24.33
CA ASN A 303 -17.46 5.48 25.20
C ASN A 303 -17.02 5.58 26.67
N THR A 304 -17.22 6.74 27.27
CA THR A 304 -16.94 6.98 28.69
C THR A 304 -18.15 6.73 29.59
N THR A 305 -19.29 6.34 29.01
CA THR A 305 -20.58 6.18 29.71
C THR A 305 -21.01 4.73 29.86
N ASP A 306 -20.18 3.76 29.43
CA ASP A 306 -20.41 2.34 29.71
C ASP A 306 -20.44 2.11 31.23
N GLN A 307 -21.64 1.87 31.76
CA GLN A 307 -21.86 1.66 33.18
C GLN A 307 -21.43 0.27 33.64
N TRP A 308 -21.26 -0.69 32.72
CA TRP A 308 -21.00 -2.07 33.08
C TRP A 308 -19.52 -2.39 33.08
N TYR A 309 -18.78 -2.03 32.03
CA TYR A 309 -17.34 -2.32 31.92
C TYR A 309 -16.45 -1.08 32.03
N GLY A 310 -17.03 0.12 32.03
CA GLY A 310 -16.27 1.37 32.06
C GLY A 310 -15.60 1.71 30.72
N PRO A 311 -14.73 2.73 30.70
CA PRO A 311 -14.15 3.24 29.46
C PRO A 311 -13.05 2.33 28.90
N GLU A 312 -12.98 2.18 27.57
CA GLU A 312 -11.99 1.30 26.90
C GLU A 312 -10.65 2.01 26.60
N LEU A 313 -10.70 3.22 26.02
CA LEU A 313 -9.52 3.96 25.60
C LEU A 313 -8.52 4.26 26.75
N PRO A 314 -8.95 4.76 27.93
CA PRO A 314 -8.04 5.04 29.04
C PRO A 314 -7.33 3.78 29.57
N VAL A 315 -8.01 2.63 29.59
CA VAL A 315 -7.45 1.34 30.05
C VAL A 315 -6.32 0.87 29.14
N THR A 316 -6.41 1.19 27.86
CA THR A 316 -5.46 0.74 26.83
C THR A 316 -4.13 1.51 26.89
N GLY A 317 -4.19 2.78 27.31
CA GLY A 317 -3.03 3.66 27.43
C GLY A 317 -2.24 3.78 26.13
N ASP A 318 -0.91 3.75 26.22
CA ASP A 318 0.01 3.88 25.07
C ASP A 318 -0.19 2.81 23.99
N ALA A 319 -0.88 1.70 24.28
CA ALA A 319 -1.14 0.67 23.26
C ALA A 319 -2.11 1.14 22.16
N ALA A 320 -2.89 2.19 22.41
CA ALA A 320 -3.76 2.84 21.42
C ALA A 320 -3.04 3.96 20.63
N MET A 321 -1.77 4.24 20.94
CA MET A 321 -1.01 5.33 20.34
C MET A 321 0.04 4.80 19.36
N TRP A 322 0.25 5.56 18.29
CA TRP A 322 1.13 5.21 17.19
C TRP A 322 2.17 6.31 16.97
N ILE A 323 3.44 5.91 16.91
CA ILE A 323 4.56 6.78 16.62
C ILE A 323 4.86 6.67 15.12
N LEU A 324 5.07 7.83 14.50
CA LEU A 324 5.52 7.94 13.12
C LEU A 324 7.05 8.05 13.11
N GLU A 325 7.74 6.97 12.77
CA GLU A 325 9.19 6.96 12.57
C GLU A 325 9.47 7.20 11.09
N LYS A 326 9.98 8.38 10.72
CA LYS A 326 10.28 8.70 9.32
C LYS A 326 11.34 7.73 8.78
N VAL A 327 11.16 7.22 7.56
CA VAL A 327 12.22 6.47 6.87
C VAL A 327 13.18 7.49 6.25
N ASP A 328 14.41 7.50 6.76
CA ASP A 328 15.47 8.45 6.40
C ASP A 328 16.86 7.81 6.61
N ASP A 329 17.93 8.58 6.51
CA ASP A 329 19.32 8.08 6.65
C ASP A 329 19.60 7.50 8.05
N THR A 330 18.84 7.90 9.08
CA THR A 330 18.99 7.38 10.46
C THR A 330 18.14 6.13 10.65
N ASN A 331 16.87 6.19 10.25
CA ASN A 331 15.92 5.09 10.30
C ASN A 331 15.82 4.48 8.90
N TYR A 332 16.95 3.99 8.40
CA TYR A 332 17.09 3.54 7.01
C TYR A 332 16.21 2.33 6.69
N PHE A 333 15.83 2.23 5.42
CA PHE A 333 15.45 0.97 4.80
C PHE A 333 16.67 0.45 4.03
N GLY A 334 16.97 -0.84 4.12
CA GLY A 334 18.14 -1.42 3.47
C GLY A 334 17.93 -2.88 3.10
N VAL A 335 18.66 -3.33 2.09
CA VAL A 335 18.58 -4.73 1.65
C VAL A 335 19.63 -5.59 2.32
N LYS A 336 19.23 -6.81 2.71
CA LYS A 336 20.08 -7.79 3.36
C LYS A 336 20.30 -9.00 2.44
N PRO A 337 21.29 -8.97 1.53
CA PRO A 337 21.58 -10.13 0.70
C PRO A 337 22.07 -11.30 1.58
N SER A 338 21.79 -12.53 1.13
CA SER A 338 22.24 -13.73 1.84
C SER A 338 23.74 -13.93 1.65
N THR A 339 24.43 -14.46 2.67
CA THR A 339 25.83 -14.88 2.55
C THR A 339 26.04 -15.94 1.47
N ASN A 340 24.98 -16.71 1.16
CA ASN A 340 25.00 -17.75 0.13
C ASN A 340 24.85 -17.19 -1.28
N MET A 341 24.51 -15.91 -1.42
CA MET A 341 24.36 -15.21 -2.70
C MET A 341 25.60 -14.37 -3.03
N LYS A 342 26.79 -14.92 -2.72
CA LYS A 342 28.07 -14.27 -3.00
C LYS A 342 28.57 -14.67 -4.39
N GLY A 343 28.77 -13.66 -5.25
CA GLY A 343 29.36 -13.82 -6.57
C GLY A 343 30.87 -14.08 -6.51
N ARG A 344 31.45 -14.44 -7.66
CA ARG A 344 32.90 -14.69 -7.79
C ARG A 344 33.75 -13.43 -7.68
N ASP A 345 33.18 -12.30 -8.03
CA ASP A 345 33.70 -10.95 -7.82
C ASP A 345 33.79 -10.56 -6.34
N GLY A 346 33.33 -11.43 -5.43
CA GLY A 346 33.31 -11.17 -3.99
C GLY A 346 32.14 -10.30 -3.54
N LYS A 347 31.25 -9.88 -4.46
CA LYS A 347 30.05 -9.09 -4.17
C LYS A 347 28.91 -9.98 -3.72
N TYR A 348 27.90 -9.40 -3.10
CA TYR A 348 26.68 -10.06 -2.68
C TYR A 348 25.52 -9.59 -3.54
N TYR A 349 24.62 -10.50 -3.88
CA TYR A 349 23.54 -10.18 -4.79
C TYR A 349 22.18 -10.54 -4.21
N THR A 350 21.18 -9.75 -4.57
CA THR A 350 19.78 -10.04 -4.27
C THR A 350 18.88 -9.45 -5.34
N THR A 351 17.58 -9.70 -5.24
CA THR A 351 16.58 -9.02 -6.06
C THR A 351 15.61 -8.24 -5.20
N LEU A 352 15.04 -7.19 -5.78
CA LEU A 352 14.04 -6.36 -5.10
C LEU A 352 12.93 -5.97 -6.06
N TYR A 353 11.71 -5.96 -5.55
CA TYR A 353 10.54 -5.38 -6.19
C TYR A 353 9.66 -4.70 -5.13
N VAL A 354 9.55 -3.38 -5.19
CA VAL A 354 8.84 -2.58 -4.18
C VAL A 354 7.91 -1.59 -4.84
N ASP A 355 6.91 -1.10 -4.09
CA ASP A 355 5.85 -0.26 -4.62
C ASP A 355 6.20 1.24 -4.63
N PHE A 356 7.31 1.62 -3.99
CA PHE A 356 7.81 2.99 -3.90
C PHE A 356 9.11 3.18 -4.72
N PRO A 357 9.38 4.38 -5.24
CA PRO A 357 10.69 4.73 -5.75
C PRO A 357 11.71 4.81 -4.62
N PHE A 358 12.97 4.56 -4.91
CA PHE A 358 14.03 4.70 -3.91
C PHE A 358 15.32 5.29 -4.49
N GLU A 359 15.93 6.20 -3.74
CA GLU A 359 17.29 6.66 -3.97
C GLU A 359 18.28 5.65 -3.38
N ILE A 360 19.32 5.29 -4.12
CA ILE A 360 20.37 4.41 -3.61
C ILE A 360 21.34 5.24 -2.76
N LYS A 361 21.35 5.01 -1.43
CA LYS A 361 22.26 5.68 -0.48
C LYS A 361 23.51 4.85 -0.20
N GLY A 362 23.34 3.53 -0.11
CA GLY A 362 24.44 2.58 0.11
C GLY A 362 25.32 2.39 -1.13
N ASP A 363 26.40 1.63 -0.95
CA ASP A 363 27.28 1.21 -2.05
C ASP A 363 26.66 0.00 -2.77
N VAL A 364 25.59 0.28 -3.50
CA VAL A 364 24.74 -0.69 -4.21
C VAL A 364 24.61 -0.26 -5.67
N VAL A 365 24.62 -1.23 -6.57
CA VAL A 365 24.30 -1.01 -7.99
C VAL A 365 23.04 -1.79 -8.34
N ALA A 366 22.08 -1.11 -8.96
CA ALA A 366 20.84 -1.71 -9.42
C ALA A 366 20.91 -1.98 -10.93
N TYR A 367 20.48 -3.18 -11.31
CA TYR A 367 20.46 -3.64 -12.68
C TYR A 367 19.09 -4.14 -13.12
N THR A 368 18.82 -3.97 -14.40
CA THR A 368 17.68 -4.56 -15.14
C THR A 368 18.15 -5.66 -16.07
N ILE A 369 17.22 -6.50 -16.54
CA ILE A 369 17.49 -7.49 -17.57
C ILE A 369 16.80 -7.09 -18.87
N GLU A 370 17.56 -6.78 -19.93
CA GLU A 370 16.98 -6.38 -21.22
C GLU A 370 16.53 -7.57 -22.07
N GLY A 371 17.11 -8.74 -21.83
CA GLY A 371 16.86 -9.93 -22.64
C GLY A 371 17.47 -11.19 -22.05
N VAL A 372 17.03 -12.32 -22.57
CA VAL A 372 17.66 -13.62 -22.35
C VAL A 372 18.05 -14.22 -23.69
N ASN A 373 19.25 -14.76 -23.77
CA ASN A 373 19.89 -15.09 -25.03
C ASN A 373 20.40 -16.54 -25.06
N ALA A 374 20.77 -16.98 -26.26
CA ALA A 374 21.41 -18.27 -26.48
C ALA A 374 22.73 -18.40 -25.71
N LYS A 375 23.37 -19.57 -25.81
CA LYS A 375 24.57 -19.86 -25.01
C LYS A 375 25.73 -18.91 -25.38
N ASN A 376 26.41 -18.37 -24.36
CA ASN A 376 27.67 -17.66 -24.51
C ASN A 376 28.84 -18.64 -24.79
N ALA A 377 30.04 -18.10 -24.96
CA ALA A 377 31.26 -18.89 -25.23
C ALA A 377 31.55 -19.96 -24.16
N GLU A 378 31.06 -19.75 -22.93
CA GLU A 378 31.19 -20.65 -21.79
C GLU A 378 30.13 -21.76 -21.74
N GLY A 379 29.21 -21.78 -22.71
CA GLY A 379 28.15 -22.77 -22.85
C GLY A 379 26.89 -22.49 -22.03
N TYR A 380 26.79 -21.33 -21.39
CA TYR A 380 25.64 -20.92 -20.59
C TYR A 380 24.68 -20.04 -21.37
N TYR A 381 23.38 -20.34 -21.30
CA TYR A 381 22.39 -19.32 -21.61
C TYR A 381 22.58 -18.14 -20.65
N PHE A 382 22.41 -16.92 -21.13
CA PHE A 382 22.68 -15.72 -20.33
C PHE A 382 21.52 -14.73 -20.34
N ALA A 383 21.45 -13.94 -19.27
CA ALA A 383 20.56 -12.81 -19.12
C ALA A 383 21.39 -11.53 -19.33
N LYS A 384 21.01 -10.71 -20.32
CA LYS A 384 21.71 -9.47 -20.65
C LYS A 384 21.43 -8.43 -19.55
N VAL A 385 22.45 -8.13 -18.75
CA VAL A 385 22.35 -7.19 -17.64
C VAL A 385 22.64 -5.77 -18.11
N LYS A 386 21.80 -4.82 -17.70
CA LYS A 386 22.01 -3.39 -17.92
C LYS A 386 21.95 -2.64 -16.60
N LYS A 387 22.96 -1.80 -16.36
CA LYS A 387 23.01 -0.89 -15.22
C LYS A 387 21.85 0.10 -15.33
N LEU A 388 21.05 0.19 -14.27
CA LEU A 388 19.93 1.11 -14.16
C LEU A 388 20.30 2.32 -13.32
N ALA A 389 20.87 2.08 -12.15
CA ALA A 389 21.11 3.10 -11.13
C ALA A 389 22.28 2.68 -10.24
N GLN A 390 22.98 3.66 -9.69
CA GLN A 390 24.01 3.50 -8.66
C GLN A 390 23.77 4.49 -7.52
N GLN A 391 24.70 4.58 -6.57
CA GLN A 391 24.62 5.52 -5.46
C GLN A 391 24.30 6.95 -5.93
N GLY A 392 23.28 7.56 -5.32
CA GLY A 392 22.74 8.89 -5.65
C GLY A 392 21.63 8.89 -6.71
N ASP A 393 21.48 7.80 -7.47
CA ASP A 393 20.41 7.68 -8.47
C ASP A 393 19.12 7.13 -7.86
N ILE A 394 18.00 7.39 -8.55
CA ILE A 394 16.66 6.92 -8.17
C ILE A 394 16.26 5.74 -9.05
N VAL A 395 15.83 4.66 -8.42
CA VAL A 395 15.10 3.57 -9.08
C VAL A 395 13.59 3.87 -9.01
N PRO A 396 12.87 3.90 -10.15
CA PRO A 396 11.43 4.16 -10.16
C PRO A 396 10.63 3.10 -9.40
N ALA A 397 9.44 3.48 -8.90
CA ALA A 397 8.52 2.57 -8.26
C ALA A 397 8.19 1.36 -9.15
N GLN A 398 7.95 0.20 -8.54
CA GLN A 398 7.54 -1.01 -9.26
C GLN A 398 8.55 -1.44 -10.35
N THR A 399 9.83 -1.12 -10.17
CA THR A 399 10.91 -1.62 -11.02
C THR A 399 11.54 -2.84 -10.38
N ALA A 400 11.47 -4.00 -11.05
CA ALA A 400 12.10 -5.22 -10.60
C ALA A 400 13.61 -5.17 -10.92
N VAL A 401 14.46 -5.30 -9.90
CA VAL A 401 15.92 -5.12 -10.05
C VAL A 401 16.72 -6.27 -9.45
N VAL A 402 17.90 -6.52 -10.03
CA VAL A 402 19.00 -7.20 -9.35
C VAL A 402 19.84 -6.14 -8.65
N LEU A 403 20.18 -6.36 -7.39
CA LEU A 403 21.04 -5.49 -6.60
C LEU A 403 22.37 -6.19 -6.35
N GLU A 404 23.46 -5.53 -6.73
CA GLU A 404 24.82 -5.87 -6.33
C GLU A 404 25.20 -5.04 -5.10
N CYS A 405 25.69 -5.71 -4.07
CA CYS A 405 25.97 -5.16 -2.74
C CYS A 405 27.39 -5.52 -2.33
N ASN A 406 28.06 -4.59 -1.64
CA ASN A 406 29.41 -4.83 -1.11
C ASN A 406 29.41 -5.57 0.24
N SER A 407 28.28 -5.63 0.93
CA SER A 407 28.12 -6.16 2.27
C SER A 407 26.78 -6.89 2.43
N THR A 408 26.69 -7.76 3.42
CA THR A 408 25.41 -8.35 3.85
C THR A 408 24.71 -7.53 4.93
N ASN A 409 25.37 -6.49 5.46
CA ASN A 409 24.79 -5.61 6.46
C ASN A 409 23.85 -4.60 5.78
N PRO A 410 22.55 -4.55 6.13
CA PRO A 410 21.60 -3.63 5.50
C PRO A 410 21.94 -2.15 5.73
N ALA A 411 22.70 -1.80 6.77
CA ALA A 411 23.16 -0.44 7.00
C ALA A 411 24.16 0.06 5.92
N ASP A 412 24.83 -0.86 5.22
CA ASP A 412 25.74 -0.53 4.11
C ASP A 412 24.99 -0.48 2.76
N ASN A 413 23.78 -1.05 2.71
CA ASN A 413 22.95 -1.24 1.52
C ASN A 413 21.65 -0.44 1.58
N GLN A 414 21.74 0.82 2.02
CA GLN A 414 20.58 1.67 2.28
C GLN A 414 19.90 2.11 0.97
N LEU A 415 18.58 2.04 0.97
CA LEU A 415 17.70 2.47 -0.10
C LEU A 415 16.66 3.41 0.53
N LEU A 416 16.68 4.69 0.17
CA LEU A 416 15.81 5.71 0.74
C LEU A 416 14.52 5.82 -0.09
N PRO A 417 13.35 5.44 0.44
CA PRO A 417 12.07 5.65 -0.25
C PRO A 417 11.84 7.14 -0.51
N THR A 418 11.48 7.51 -1.74
CA THR A 418 11.32 8.91 -2.16
C THR A 418 10.29 9.05 -3.27
N GLY A 419 9.79 10.26 -3.49
CA GLY A 419 8.88 10.57 -4.61
C GLY A 419 7.46 10.00 -4.47
N ASP A 420 6.74 9.95 -5.59
CA ASP A 420 5.41 9.36 -5.70
C ASP A 420 5.49 7.96 -6.34
N GLU A 421 4.53 7.07 -6.04
CA GLU A 421 4.47 5.69 -6.52
C GLU A 421 4.03 5.55 -7.99
N LYS A 422 4.73 6.24 -8.89
CA LYS A 422 4.51 6.18 -10.34
C LYS A 422 5.49 5.19 -10.97
N PRO A 423 5.02 4.09 -11.56
CA PRO A 423 5.85 3.18 -12.33
C PRO A 423 6.33 3.83 -13.63
N GLU A 424 7.52 3.46 -14.07
CA GLU A 424 8.07 3.84 -15.38
C GLU A 424 8.14 2.61 -16.29
N THR A 425 7.70 2.75 -17.53
CA THR A 425 7.81 1.65 -18.51
C THR A 425 9.25 1.51 -18.99
N SER A 426 9.68 0.27 -19.22
CA SER A 426 11.03 -0.06 -19.65
C SER A 426 11.05 -1.35 -20.47
N ASN A 427 12.20 -1.68 -21.05
CA ASN A 427 12.45 -2.99 -21.68
C ASN A 427 12.84 -4.08 -20.66
N ASN A 428 12.71 -3.83 -19.37
CA ASN A 428 13.10 -4.76 -18.33
C ASN A 428 12.20 -6.02 -18.35
N ARG A 429 12.84 -7.19 -18.46
CA ARG A 429 12.18 -8.51 -18.49
C ARG A 429 11.84 -9.04 -17.11
N LEU A 430 12.38 -8.45 -16.05
CA LEU A 430 12.10 -8.87 -14.69
C LEU A 430 10.66 -8.53 -14.30
N CYS A 431 10.03 -9.48 -13.63
CA CYS A 431 8.72 -9.35 -13.02
C CYS A 431 8.88 -9.42 -11.50
N GLY A 432 7.86 -8.99 -10.76
CA GLY A 432 7.81 -9.14 -9.31
C GLY A 432 6.39 -9.11 -8.77
N THR A 433 6.24 -9.49 -7.51
CA THR A 433 4.99 -9.34 -6.74
C THR A 433 5.30 -8.67 -5.42
N PHE A 434 4.35 -7.91 -4.87
CA PHE A 434 4.51 -7.30 -3.54
C PHE A 434 4.36 -8.35 -2.43
N PHE A 435 3.38 -9.24 -2.57
CA PHE A 435 3.10 -10.30 -1.61
C PHE A 435 3.59 -11.65 -2.09
N GLY A 436 3.69 -12.60 -1.16
CA GLY A 436 3.90 -14.00 -1.50
C GLY A 436 2.64 -14.58 -2.16
N GLU A 437 2.78 -15.11 -3.36
CA GLU A 437 1.66 -15.55 -4.18
C GLU A 437 1.86 -17.01 -4.63
N ALA A 438 0.78 -17.76 -4.76
CA ALA A 438 0.81 -19.09 -5.36
C ALA A 438 1.10 -18.97 -6.86
N ILE A 439 1.94 -19.87 -7.40
CA ILE A 439 2.26 -19.88 -8.85
C ILE A 439 1.00 -20.21 -9.67
N ASN A 440 0.11 -21.07 -9.13
CA ASN A 440 -1.09 -21.47 -9.82
C ASN A 440 -2.05 -20.28 -10.01
N GLY A 441 -2.35 -19.92 -11.25
CA GLY A 441 -3.25 -18.80 -11.58
C GLY A 441 -2.61 -17.41 -11.43
N LEU A 442 -1.29 -17.32 -11.22
CA LEU A 442 -0.60 -16.05 -11.12
C LEU A 442 -0.39 -15.40 -12.49
N THR A 443 -0.75 -14.13 -12.59
CA THR A 443 -0.43 -13.25 -13.72
C THR A 443 0.35 -12.05 -13.18
N VAL A 444 1.45 -11.70 -13.86
CA VAL A 444 2.31 -10.56 -13.51
C VAL A 444 2.57 -9.68 -14.71
N LYS A 445 3.10 -8.47 -14.49
CA LYS A 445 3.54 -7.57 -15.56
C LYS A 445 5.06 -7.51 -15.60
N ASP A 446 5.62 -7.49 -16.81
CA ASP A 446 7.02 -7.14 -17.02
C ASP A 446 7.19 -5.61 -17.11
N GLY A 447 8.43 -5.13 -17.30
CA GLY A 447 8.73 -3.69 -17.40
C GLY A 447 8.03 -2.96 -18.54
N THR A 448 7.56 -3.69 -19.57
CA THR A 448 6.79 -3.09 -20.67
C THR A 448 5.31 -2.89 -20.31
N GLY A 449 4.87 -3.45 -19.18
CA GLY A 449 3.48 -3.53 -18.76
C GLY A 449 2.72 -4.73 -19.34
N ALA A 450 3.38 -5.60 -20.12
CA ALA A 450 2.76 -6.77 -20.71
C ALA A 450 2.44 -7.83 -19.65
N GLU A 451 1.23 -8.35 -19.68
CA GLU A 451 0.80 -9.41 -18.77
C GLU A 451 1.37 -10.78 -19.16
N ARG A 452 1.88 -11.50 -18.16
CA ARG A 452 2.52 -12.80 -18.29
C ARG A 452 1.89 -13.77 -17.32
N ASN A 453 1.35 -14.87 -17.85
CA ASN A 453 0.92 -15.98 -17.03
C ASN A 453 2.13 -16.75 -16.53
N VAL A 454 2.21 -16.92 -15.21
CA VAL A 454 3.32 -17.61 -14.56
C VAL A 454 2.96 -19.08 -14.44
N THR A 455 3.89 -19.93 -14.86
CA THR A 455 3.81 -21.38 -14.69
C THR A 455 5.11 -21.87 -14.07
N ARG A 456 5.10 -23.09 -13.53
CA ARG A 456 6.31 -23.71 -13.00
C ARG A 456 7.41 -23.90 -14.06
N ASP A 457 7.02 -24.05 -15.33
CA ASP A 457 7.96 -24.30 -16.41
C ASP A 457 8.61 -23.03 -16.96
N ASN A 458 7.90 -21.90 -16.91
CA ASN A 458 8.40 -20.64 -17.46
C ASN A 458 9.03 -19.69 -16.43
N ILE A 459 8.85 -19.91 -15.13
CA ILE A 459 9.47 -19.07 -14.10
C ILE A 459 10.95 -19.42 -13.89
N ARG A 460 11.80 -18.41 -13.74
CA ARG A 460 13.18 -18.56 -13.26
C ARG A 460 13.43 -17.62 -12.08
N ALA A 461 13.83 -18.19 -10.95
CA ALA A 461 14.12 -17.43 -9.74
C ALA A 461 15.61 -17.12 -9.63
N PHE A 462 15.93 -15.98 -9.04
CA PHE A 462 17.31 -15.58 -8.83
C PHE A 462 18.02 -16.48 -7.81
N ASN A 463 19.14 -17.07 -8.19
CA ASN A 463 19.91 -17.98 -7.34
C ASN A 463 21.37 -18.09 -7.82
N ILE A 464 22.16 -18.91 -7.12
CA ILE A 464 23.48 -19.38 -7.54
C ILE A 464 23.42 -20.89 -7.79
N ASN A 465 24.04 -21.36 -8.88
CA ASN A 465 24.19 -22.79 -9.11
C ASN A 465 25.44 -23.34 -8.40
N THR A 466 25.28 -23.81 -7.16
CA THR A 466 26.39 -24.33 -6.34
C THR A 466 26.91 -25.71 -6.74
N ALA A 467 26.19 -26.44 -7.60
CA ALA A 467 26.71 -27.67 -8.21
C ALA A 467 27.70 -27.36 -9.35
N ASP A 468 27.56 -26.17 -9.92
CA ASP A 468 28.52 -25.48 -10.76
C ASP A 468 29.85 -25.24 -10.05
N SER A 469 31.02 -25.77 -10.45
CA SER A 469 32.30 -25.24 -9.91
C SER A 469 32.45 -23.74 -10.25
N ARG A 470 31.84 -23.38 -11.37
CA ARG A 470 31.21 -22.12 -11.77
C ARG A 470 30.67 -21.19 -10.70
N ASN A 471 29.93 -21.73 -9.74
CA ASN A 471 28.97 -21.00 -8.91
C ASN A 471 28.30 -19.81 -9.65
N PRO A 472 27.81 -20.00 -10.90
CA PRO A 472 27.32 -18.86 -11.66
C PRO A 472 26.07 -18.30 -10.98
N ILE A 473 25.97 -16.97 -10.99
CA ILE A 473 24.80 -16.26 -10.49
C ILE A 473 23.85 -15.95 -11.62
N GLY A 474 22.54 -16.08 -11.38
CA GLY A 474 21.56 -15.90 -12.43
C GLY A 474 20.17 -16.35 -12.04
N PHE A 475 19.34 -16.58 -13.05
CA PHE A 475 17.96 -17.00 -12.88
C PHE A 475 17.80 -18.48 -13.26
N TYR A 476 17.36 -19.31 -12.32
CA TYR A 476 17.29 -20.77 -12.47
C TYR A 476 15.88 -21.30 -12.31
N LYS A 477 15.61 -22.45 -12.93
CA LYS A 477 14.32 -23.14 -12.79
C LYS A 477 14.09 -23.51 -11.32
N LEU A 478 12.85 -23.32 -10.86
CA LEU A 478 12.44 -23.69 -9.52
C LEU A 478 12.47 -25.22 -9.32
N ASN A 479 12.69 -25.64 -8.08
CA ASN A 479 12.44 -27.02 -7.67
C ASN A 479 10.93 -27.32 -7.76
N ASN A 480 10.58 -28.54 -8.17
CA ASN A 480 9.20 -29.02 -8.30
C ASN A 480 8.37 -28.92 -7.01
N THR A 481 9.01 -28.83 -5.83
CA THR A 481 8.32 -28.64 -4.55
C THR A 481 7.87 -27.19 -4.29
N VAL A 482 8.43 -26.21 -4.98
CA VAL A 482 8.11 -24.79 -4.78
C VAL A 482 6.75 -24.47 -5.43
N THR A 483 5.78 -24.08 -4.62
CA THR A 483 4.40 -23.75 -5.03
C THR A 483 4.11 -22.26 -4.99
N THR A 484 4.93 -21.48 -4.30
CA THR A 484 4.75 -20.04 -4.08
C THR A 484 6.01 -19.28 -4.45
N ILE A 485 5.84 -18.03 -4.85
CA ILE A 485 6.92 -17.07 -5.02
C ILE A 485 6.97 -16.13 -3.82
N PRO A 486 8.14 -15.77 -3.31
CA PRO A 486 8.25 -14.79 -2.23
C PRO A 486 7.89 -13.39 -2.74
N GLY A 487 7.21 -12.62 -1.89
CA GLY A 487 6.96 -11.21 -2.14
C GLY A 487 8.25 -10.38 -2.15
N ASN A 488 8.17 -9.23 -2.81
CA ASN A 488 9.24 -8.26 -2.98
C ASN A 488 10.54 -8.80 -3.58
N LYS A 489 10.44 -9.83 -4.42
CA LYS A 489 11.57 -10.41 -5.15
C LYS A 489 11.31 -10.35 -6.63
N ALA A 490 12.39 -10.15 -7.39
CA ALA A 490 12.34 -10.18 -8.85
C ALA A 490 12.63 -11.58 -9.39
N PHE A 491 11.99 -11.93 -10.49
CA PHE A 491 12.15 -13.19 -11.21
C PHE A 491 11.90 -12.99 -12.70
N LEU A 492 12.31 -13.95 -13.53
CA LEU A 492 12.01 -13.96 -14.97
C LEU A 492 10.80 -14.84 -15.26
N VAL A 493 9.98 -14.39 -16.21
CA VAL A 493 8.93 -15.21 -16.83
C VAL A 493 9.28 -15.37 -18.31
N LEU A 494 9.56 -16.62 -18.68
CA LEU A 494 9.99 -16.97 -20.03
C LEU A 494 8.81 -17.07 -20.99
N THR A 495 9.08 -16.74 -22.24
CA THR A 495 8.20 -17.09 -23.36
C THR A 495 8.34 -18.58 -23.70
N ASN A 496 7.41 -19.12 -24.48
CA ASN A 496 7.44 -20.53 -24.88
C ASN A 496 8.74 -20.91 -25.62
N ALA A 497 9.32 -19.98 -26.40
CA ALA A 497 10.58 -20.20 -27.10
C ALA A 497 11.79 -20.29 -26.15
N GLU A 498 11.76 -19.54 -25.04
CA GLU A 498 12.86 -19.45 -24.07
C GLU A 498 12.78 -20.55 -22.99
N ALA A 499 11.59 -21.12 -22.75
CA ALA A 499 11.32 -22.04 -21.64
C ALA A 499 12.16 -23.33 -21.62
N GLN A 500 12.87 -23.64 -22.72
CA GLN A 500 13.77 -24.80 -22.83
C GLN A 500 15.04 -24.67 -21.98
N ALA A 501 15.49 -23.44 -21.68
CA ALA A 501 16.70 -23.22 -20.89
C ALA A 501 16.46 -23.43 -19.38
N LYS A 502 17.31 -24.23 -18.72
CA LYS A 502 17.19 -24.51 -17.27
C LYS A 502 17.59 -23.32 -16.38
N GLY A 503 18.34 -22.37 -16.92
CA GLY A 503 18.68 -21.12 -16.25
C GLY A 503 19.49 -20.19 -17.14
N PHE A 504 19.62 -18.94 -16.72
CA PHE A 504 20.32 -17.87 -17.41
C PHE A 504 21.31 -17.21 -16.44
N VAL A 505 22.60 -17.29 -16.75
CA VAL A 505 23.67 -16.64 -15.97
C VAL A 505 23.66 -15.14 -16.26
N LEU A 506 23.95 -14.31 -15.26
CA LEU A 506 24.11 -12.87 -15.49
C LEU A 506 25.33 -12.60 -16.37
N GLU A 507 25.14 -11.88 -17.47
CA GLU A 507 26.23 -11.38 -18.29
C GLU A 507 26.19 -9.85 -18.27
N PHE A 508 27.21 -9.27 -17.65
CA PHE A 508 27.39 -7.83 -17.54
C PHE A 508 28.14 -7.33 -18.78
N GLU A 509 27.67 -6.24 -19.38
CA GLU A 509 28.28 -5.67 -20.59
C GLU A 509 29.77 -5.28 -20.40
N ASP A 510 30.21 -5.07 -19.16
CA ASP A 510 31.58 -4.66 -18.81
C ASP A 510 32.60 -5.82 -18.73
N GLY A 511 32.23 -7.01 -19.20
CA GLY A 511 33.10 -8.18 -19.30
C GLY A 511 33.79 -8.36 -20.66
N GLY A 512 34.27 -7.29 -21.29
CA GLY A 512 35.23 -7.33 -22.40
C GLY A 512 34.85 -8.18 -23.62
N THR A 513 33.99 -7.66 -24.50
CA THR A 513 34.15 -7.92 -25.94
C THR A 513 34.10 -6.60 -26.71
N THR A 514 35.29 -6.05 -26.97
CA THR A 514 35.45 -4.98 -27.96
C THR A 514 35.09 -5.51 -29.34
N GLY A 515 34.07 -4.93 -29.97
CA GLY A 515 33.98 -4.83 -31.43
C GLY A 515 33.39 -6.03 -32.15
N ILE A 516 32.08 -5.97 -32.41
CA ILE A 516 31.44 -5.90 -33.73
C ILE A 516 29.94 -5.98 -33.44
N GLU A 517 29.29 -4.83 -33.40
CA GLU A 517 27.85 -4.80 -33.55
C GLU A 517 27.55 -4.87 -35.05
N THR A 518 26.88 -5.96 -35.44
CA THR A 518 26.09 -6.05 -36.67
C THR A 518 26.86 -6.20 -37.99
N ILE A 519 26.82 -7.41 -38.57
CA ILE A 519 27.08 -7.59 -40.01
C ILE A 519 25.78 -7.19 -40.72
N GLU A 520 25.70 -5.94 -41.18
CA GLU A 520 24.69 -5.57 -42.17
C GLU A 520 25.01 -6.31 -43.49
N ASN A 521 24.17 -7.28 -43.84
CA ASN A 521 24.10 -7.80 -45.20
C ASN A 521 23.42 -6.76 -46.11
N SER A 522 24.07 -5.62 -46.35
CA SER A 522 23.63 -4.72 -47.41
C SER A 522 24.13 -5.25 -48.74
N ARG A 523 23.23 -5.88 -49.50
CA ARG A 523 23.38 -6.02 -50.96
C ARG A 523 23.34 -4.62 -51.57
N HIS A 524 24.49 -3.98 -51.73
CA HIS A 524 24.62 -2.80 -52.58
C HIS A 524 25.85 -2.90 -53.49
N SER A 525 25.51 -3.05 -54.77
CA SER A 525 26.17 -2.48 -55.95
C SER A 525 27.69 -2.61 -56.08
N THR A 526 28.08 -3.44 -57.05
CA THR A 526 29.21 -3.21 -57.96
C THR A 526 29.27 -1.74 -58.38
N GLU A 527 30.22 -0.97 -57.85
CA GLU A 527 30.75 0.27 -58.48
C GLU A 527 31.99 0.76 -57.68
N ASP A 528 33.16 0.66 -58.33
CA ASP A 528 34.42 1.42 -58.16
C ASP A 528 34.99 1.71 -56.76
N GLY A 529 35.10 0.68 -55.91
CA GLY A 529 35.87 0.75 -54.68
C GLY A 529 37.31 0.26 -54.85
N VAL A 530 38.30 1.12 -54.65
CA VAL A 530 39.73 0.79 -54.53
C VAL A 530 39.93 -0.09 -53.28
N TYR A 531 40.48 -1.30 -53.43
CA TYR A 531 40.68 -2.24 -52.32
C TYR A 531 42.05 -2.07 -51.67
N TYR A 532 42.09 -2.10 -50.34
CA TYR A 532 43.35 -2.19 -49.60
C TYR A 532 43.37 -3.44 -48.73
N ASP A 533 44.53 -4.07 -48.58
CA ASP A 533 44.71 -5.11 -47.57
C ASP A 533 44.82 -4.51 -46.16
N LEU A 534 44.92 -5.38 -45.14
CA LEU A 534 45.01 -4.95 -43.74
C LEU A 534 46.32 -4.22 -43.39
N GLN A 535 47.30 -4.25 -44.30
CA GLN A 535 48.53 -3.46 -44.21
C GLN A 535 48.45 -2.13 -44.97
N GLY A 536 47.30 -1.79 -45.57
CA GLY A 536 47.09 -0.55 -46.30
C GLY A 536 47.69 -0.53 -47.71
N ARG A 537 47.99 -1.68 -48.31
CA ARG A 537 48.47 -1.78 -49.70
C ARG A 537 47.30 -1.93 -50.66
N HIS A 538 47.36 -1.23 -51.79
CA HIS A 538 46.35 -1.32 -52.83
C HIS A 538 46.33 -2.71 -53.49
N VAL A 539 45.14 -3.27 -53.70
CA VAL A 539 44.90 -4.59 -54.30
C VAL A 539 43.98 -4.46 -55.50
N GLU A 540 44.52 -4.68 -56.70
CA GLU A 540 43.73 -4.55 -57.94
C GLU A 540 42.75 -5.71 -58.17
N ASN A 541 43.10 -6.93 -57.73
CA ASN A 541 42.29 -8.13 -57.93
C ASN A 541 42.08 -8.86 -56.59
N PRO A 542 41.17 -8.39 -55.73
CA PRO A 542 40.95 -9.02 -54.44
C PRO A 542 40.37 -10.44 -54.61
N THR A 543 41.05 -11.41 -53.99
CA THR A 543 40.57 -12.80 -53.84
C THR A 543 39.86 -12.96 -52.49
N ARG A 544 39.40 -14.17 -52.15
CA ARG A 544 38.73 -14.44 -50.86
C ARG A 544 39.55 -13.93 -49.67
N GLY A 545 39.00 -13.00 -48.89
CA GLY A 545 39.74 -12.35 -47.82
C GLY A 545 39.06 -11.10 -47.27
N VAL A 546 39.72 -10.45 -46.31
CA VAL A 546 39.26 -9.21 -45.67
C VAL A 546 40.02 -8.04 -46.27
N TYR A 547 39.30 -7.02 -46.72
CA TYR A 547 39.85 -5.81 -47.32
C TYR A 547 39.25 -4.56 -46.69
N ILE A 548 39.88 -3.42 -46.93
CA ILE A 548 39.36 -2.09 -46.60
C ILE A 548 38.93 -1.42 -47.90
N VAL A 549 37.67 -1.01 -47.97
CA VAL A 549 37.10 -0.23 -49.07
C VAL A 549 36.40 0.98 -48.47
N ASN A 550 36.75 2.18 -48.92
CA ASN A 550 36.19 3.45 -48.41
C ASN A 550 36.24 3.56 -46.86
N GLY A 551 37.34 3.12 -46.25
CA GLY A 551 37.56 3.17 -44.80
C GLY A 551 36.78 2.13 -43.99
N LYS A 552 36.03 1.22 -44.63
CA LYS A 552 35.26 0.16 -43.99
C LYS A 552 35.85 -1.22 -44.31
N LYS A 553 35.85 -2.13 -43.32
CA LYS A 553 36.24 -3.52 -43.52
C LYS A 553 35.15 -4.26 -44.30
N VAL A 554 35.52 -4.89 -45.39
CA VAL A 554 34.65 -5.68 -46.27
C VAL A 554 35.24 -7.08 -46.41
N VAL A 555 34.40 -8.11 -46.41
CA VAL A 555 34.83 -9.50 -46.64
C VAL A 555 34.40 -9.93 -48.03
N ILE A 556 35.37 -10.29 -48.87
CA ILE A 556 35.13 -10.91 -50.17
C ILE A 556 35.13 -12.42 -49.98
N LYS A 557 34.02 -13.07 -50.36
CA LYS A 557 33.76 -14.50 -50.18
C LYS A 557 33.99 -15.33 -51.44
#